data_AF-A0A3D8PY69-F1
#
_entry.id   AF-A0A3D8PY69-F1
#
_cell.length_a   1.000
_cell.length_b   1.000
_cell.length_c   1.000
_cell.angle_alpha   90.00
_cell.angle_beta   90.00
_cell.angle_gamma   90.00
#
_symmetry.space_group_name_H-M   'P 1'
#
loop_
_entity.id
_entity.type
_entity.pdbx_description
1 polymer ?
#
loop_
_entity_poly.entity_id
_entity_poly.type
_entity_poly.pdbx_seq_one_letter_code
_entity_poly.pdbx_strand_id
1 'polypeptide(L)' 'MPFLYFPEDKTAYLPAAVTLVIFMAMASVTMYLFYKKSKKDEQAFNDKYEKSIHDAKESVEPK' A
#
# COMPACT_ATOMS: atom_id res chain seq x y z
N MET A 1 -33.57 7.91 16.33
CA MET A 1 -32.11 7.75 16.17
C MET A 1 -31.57 7.14 17.44
N PRO A 2 -30.70 6.11 17.40
CA PRO A 2 -29.99 5.69 18.60
C PRO A 2 -29.18 6.90 19.12
N PHE A 3 -29.34 7.22 20.39
CA PHE A 3 -28.58 8.29 21.03
C PHE A 3 -27.12 7.83 21.08
N LEU A 4 -26.21 8.56 20.42
CA LEU A 4 -24.78 8.30 20.57
C LEU A 4 -24.40 8.69 22.00
N TYR A 5 -24.15 7.68 22.84
CA TYR A 5 -23.66 7.92 24.18
C TYR A 5 -22.19 8.33 24.08
N PHE A 6 -21.98 9.63 24.27
CA PHE A 6 -20.65 10.19 24.39
C PHE A 6 -20.27 10.16 25.87
N PRO A 7 -19.24 9.42 26.29
CA PRO A 7 -18.76 9.53 27.65
C PRO A 7 -18.42 10.99 27.98
N GLU A 8 -18.90 11.44 29.14
CA GLU A 8 -18.63 12.78 29.68
C GLU A 8 -17.13 12.96 29.96
N ASP A 9 -16.47 11.89 30.42
CA ASP A 9 -15.03 11.86 30.60
C ASP A 9 -14.30 11.53 29.28
N LYS A 10 -13.50 12.49 28.81
CA LYS A 10 -12.74 12.38 27.56
C LYS A 10 -11.66 11.29 27.60
N THR A 11 -11.24 10.85 28.79
CA THR A 11 -10.26 9.77 28.94
C THR A 11 -10.79 8.43 28.43
N ALA A 12 -12.11 8.23 28.38
CA ALA A 12 -12.72 7.04 27.82
C ALA A 12 -12.51 6.87 26.30
N TYR A 13 -12.14 7.94 25.57
CA TYR A 13 -11.80 7.86 24.13
C TYR A 13 -10.33 7.56 23.87
N LEU A 14 -9.46 7.69 24.88
CA LEU A 14 -8.02 7.47 24.74
C LEU A 14 -7.70 6.08 24.17
N PRO A 15 -8.34 4.98 24.62
CA PRO A 15 -8.12 3.66 24.06
C PRO A 15 -8.42 3.59 22.56
N ALA A 16 -9.49 4.23 22.09
CA ALA A 16 -9.87 4.27 20.68
C ALA A 16 -8.90 5.10 19.84
N ALA A 17 -8.39 6.21 20.39
CA ALA A 17 -7.38 7.02 19.71
C ALA A 17 -6.05 6.24 19.56
N VAL A 18 -5.63 5.52 20.61
CA VAL A 18 -4.42 4.69 20.58
C VAL A 18 -4.55 3.56 19.57
N THR A 19 -5.68 2.84 19.54
CA THR A 19 -5.89 1.78 18.55
C THR A 19 -5.87 2.33 17.12
N LEU A 20 -6.50 3.48 16.88
CA LEU A 20 -6.49 4.13 15.57
C LEU A 20 -5.07 4.52 15.13
N VAL A 21 -4.27 5.09 16.03
CA VAL A 21 -2.87 5.44 15.74
C VAL A 21 -2.03 4.20 15.43
N ILE A 22 -2.20 3.12 16.19
CA ILE A 22 -1.49 1.85 15.94
C ILE A 22 -1.87 1.29 14.56
N PHE A 23 -3.17 1.28 14.23
CA PHE A 23 -3.63 0.81 12.92
C PHE A 23 -3.09 1.66 11.78
N MET A 24 -3.11 2.98 11.91
CA MET A 24 -2.52 3.88 10.91
C MET A 24 -1.03 3.64 10.74
N ALA A 25 -0.28 3.51 11.84
CA ALA A 25 1.16 3.22 11.78
C ALA A 25 1.44 1.89 11.08
N MET A 26 0.71 0.83 11.40
CA MET A 26 0.84 -0.47 10.74
C MET A 26 0.48 -0.40 9.26
N ALA A 27 -0.57 0.33 8.89
CA ALA A 27 -0.95 0.52 7.49
C ALA A 27 0.15 1.25 6.71
N SER A 28 0.71 2.33 7.26
CA SER A 28 1.82 3.06 6.64
C SER A 28 3.06 2.18 6.45
N VAL A 29 3.43 1.40 7.47
CA VAL A 29 4.56 0.45 7.38
C VAL A 29 4.30 -0.61 6.31
N THR A 30 3.12 -1.20 6.30
CA THR A 30 2.74 -2.22 5.31
C THR A 30 2.81 -1.66 3.90
N MET A 31 2.27 -0.46 3.67
CA MET A 31 2.28 0.19 2.37
C MET A 31 3.71 0.49 1.90
N TYR A 32 4.57 0.96 2.82
CA TYR A 32 5.98 1.21 2.54
C TYR A 32 6.75 -0.07 2.16
N LEU A 33 6.54 -1.16 2.90
CA LEU A 33 7.16 -2.45 2.61
C LEU A 33 6.69 -2.99 1.24
N PHE A 34 5.39 -2.87 0.95
CA PHE A 34 4.82 -3.32 -0.31
C PHE A 34 5.38 -2.53 -1.50
N TYR A 35 5.48 -1.20 -1.37
CA TYR A 35 6.07 -0.34 -2.39
C TYR A 35 7.53 -0.70 -2.68
N LYS A 36 8.34 -0.89 -1.63
CA LYS A 36 9.75 -1.27 -1.77
C LYS A 36 9.91 -2.65 -2.42
N LYS A 37 9.03 -3.59 -2.07
CA LYS A 37 9.02 -4.94 -2.66
C LYS A 37 8.61 -4.90 -4.13
N SER A 38 7.55 -4.16 -4.45
CA SER A 38 7.03 -3.99 -5.81
C SER A 38 8.09 -3.40 -6.76
N LYS A 39 8.83 -2.37 -6.33
CA LYS A 39 9.93 -1.81 -7.15
C LYS A 39 11.05 -2.81 -7.45
N LYS A 40 11.41 -3.65 -6.48
CA LYS A 40 12.42 -4.70 -6.69
C LYS A 40 11.92 -5.78 -7.64
N ASP A 41 10.66 -6.16 -7.51
CA ASP A 41 10.04 -7.17 -8.36
C ASP A 41 9.87 -6.64 -9.80
N GLU A 42 9.56 -5.35 -9.98
CA GLU A 42 9.51 -4.68 -11.28
C GLU A 42 10.88 -4.65 -11.97
N GLN A 43 11.94 -4.28 -11.24
CA GLN A 43 13.31 -4.31 -11.77
C GLN A 43 13.71 -5.73 -12.20
N ALA A 44 13.50 -6.73 -11.33
CA ALA A 44 13.80 -8.12 -11.64
C ALA A 44 12.99 -8.67 -12.82
N PHE A 45 11.73 -8.23 -12.98
CA PHE A 45 10.90 -8.58 -14.12
C PHE A 45 11.44 -7.96 -15.41
N ASN A 46 11.74 -6.66 -15.40
CA ASN A 46 12.29 -5.98 -16.56
C ASN A 46 13.61 -6.62 -16.99
N ASP A 47 14.56 -6.84 -16.08
CA ASP A 47 15.86 -7.47 -16.42
C ASP A 47 15.68 -8.87 -17.05
N LYS A 48 14.68 -9.64 -16.59
CA LYS A 48 14.46 -11.01 -17.07
C LYS A 48 13.71 -11.06 -18.40
N TYR A 49 12.83 -10.10 -18.65
CA TYR A 49 11.93 -10.11 -19.81
C TYR A 49 12.25 -8.99 -20.82
N GLU A 50 13.30 -8.19 -20.61
CA GLU A 50 13.70 -7.05 -21.46
C GLU A 50 13.76 -7.44 -22.94
N LYS A 51 14.42 -8.56 -23.26
CA LYS A 51 14.54 -9.08 -24.63
C LYS A 51 13.18 -9.47 -25.22
N SER A 52 12.38 -10.23 -24.47
CA SER A 52 11.05 -10.64 -24.92
C SER A 52 10.07 -9.47 -25.09
N ILE A 53 10.22 -8.41 -24.30
CA ILE A 53 9.42 -7.18 -24.43
C ILE A 53 9.89 -6.37 -25.65
N HIS A 54 11.21 -6.31 -25.91
CA HIS A 54 11.77 -5.64 -27.08
C HIS A 54 11.34 -6.35 -28.39
N ASP A 55 11.47 -7.68 -28.45
CA ASP A 55 11.03 -8.50 -29.60
C ASP A 55 9.51 -8.41 -29.82
N ALA A 56 8.72 -8.32 -28.75
CA ALA A 56 7.26 -8.12 -28.83
C ALA A 56 6.88 -6.68 -29.26
N LYS A 57 7.69 -5.67 -28.93
CA LYS A 57 7.47 -4.29 -29.42
C LYS A 57 7.84 -4.15 -30.90
N GLU A 58 8.95 -4.75 -31.33
CA GLU A 58 9.42 -4.68 -32.72
C GLU A 58 8.47 -5.41 -33.70
N SER A 59 7.74 -6.43 -33.21
CA SER A 59 6.73 -7.13 -34.00
C SER A 59 5.35 -6.46 -34.03
N VAL A 60 5.09 -5.45 -33.18
CA VAL A 60 3.81 -4.72 -33.10
C VAL A 60 3.88 -3.33 -33.76
N GLU A 61 5.07 -2.80 -34.03
CA GLU A 61 5.26 -1.55 -34.79
C GLU A 61 5.55 -1.86 -36.27
N PRO A 62 4.55 -1.86 -37.18
CA PRO A 62 4.81 -1.90 -38.60
C PRO A 62 5.29 -0.52 -39.07
N LYS A 63 6.61 -0.41 -39.24
CA LYS A 63 7.39 0.42 -40.18
C LYS A 63 7.09 1.93 -40.27
#